data_AF-A0A495R3V6-F1
#
_entry.id   AF-A0A495R3V6-F1
#
_cell.length_a   1.000
_cell.length_b   1.000
_cell.length_c   1.000
_cell.angle_alpha   90.00
_cell.angle_beta   90.00
_cell.angle_gamma   90.00
#
_symmetry.space_group_name_H-M   'P 1'
#
loop_
_entity.id
_entity.type
_entity.pdbx_description
1 polymer ?
#
loop_
_entity_poly.entity_id
_entity_poly.type
_entity_poly.pdbx_seq_one_letter_code
_entity_poly.pdbx_strand_id
1 'polypeptide(L)' 'MSNSKIPGQCPKCGSVNVNVTKVAPLNHDRGERWATRVECDECPDYVEWMD' A
#
# COMPACT_ATOMS: atom_id res chain seq x y z
N MET A 1 -9.18 16.68 -4.03
CA MET A 1 -7.85 16.12 -3.71
C MET A 1 -8.06 15.04 -2.68
N SER A 2 -8.14 13.77 -3.10
CA SER A 2 -8.27 12.65 -2.16
C SER A 2 -6.96 12.50 -1.41
N ASN A 3 -6.92 13.00 -0.18
CA ASN A 3 -5.75 12.91 0.68
C ASN A 3 -5.72 11.47 1.22
N SER A 4 -5.29 10.51 0.39
CA SER A 4 -5.09 9.12 0.79
C SER A 4 -3.95 9.08 1.78
N LYS A 5 -4.27 9.31 3.05
CA LYS A 5 -3.33 9.20 4.15
C LYS A 5 -3.01 7.72 4.32
N ILE A 6 -1.73 7.38 4.21
CA ILE A 6 -1.24 6.06 4.58
C ILE A 6 -1.64 5.82 6.03
N PRO A 7 -2.35 4.71 6.34
CA PRO A 7 -2.75 4.43 7.71
C PRO A 7 -1.52 4.04 8.54
N GLY A 8 -1.43 4.56 9.76
CA GLY A 8 -0.38 4.17 10.72
C GLY A 8 -0.59 2.79 11.36
N GLN A 9 -1.70 2.11 11.04
CA GLN A 9 -2.08 0.81 11.57
C GLN A 9 -2.93 0.08 10.52
N CYS A 10 -2.73 -1.23 10.37
CA CYS A 10 -3.51 -2.07 9.48
C CYS A 10 -4.98 -2.04 9.89
N PRO A 11 -5.90 -1.63 8.99
CA PRO A 11 -7.33 -1.55 9.29
C PRO A 11 -8.01 -2.92 9.41
N LYS A 12 -7.32 -4.02 9.04
CA LYS A 12 -7.86 -5.38 9.09
C LYS A 12 -7.56 -6.10 10.40
N CYS A 13 -6.29 -6.08 10.83
CA CYS A 13 -5.84 -6.81 12.02
C CYS A 13 -5.45 -5.91 13.20
N GLY A 14 -5.33 -4.60 12.98
CA GLY A 14 -4.87 -3.68 14.01
C GLY A 14 -3.36 -3.73 14.27
N SER A 15 -2.55 -4.37 13.43
CA SER A 15 -1.09 -4.29 13.57
C SER A 15 -0.56 -2.92 13.16
N VAL A 16 0.51 -2.45 13.81
CA VAL A 16 1.25 -1.24 13.40
C VAL A 16 2.33 -1.53 12.36
N ASN A 17 2.55 -2.80 12.02
CA ASN A 17 3.52 -3.24 11.02
C ASN A 17 2.89 -3.13 9.62
N VAL A 18 2.80 -1.90 9.13
CA VAL A 18 2.35 -1.56 7.78
C VAL A 18 3.56 -1.15 6.96
N ASN A 19 3.78 -1.84 5.84
CA ASN A 19 4.86 -1.55 4.90
C ASN A 19 4.36 -0.62 3.79
N VAL A 20 5.21 0.34 3.39
CA VAL A 20 4.93 1.31 2.33
C VAL A 20 6.08 1.28 1.35
N THR A 21 5.79 0.85 0.12
CA THR A 21 6.82 0.68 -0.91
C THR A 21 6.44 1.42 -2.18
N LYS A 22 7.38 2.17 -2.77
CA LYS A 22 7.25 2.63 -4.16
C LYS A 22 7.62 1.51 -5.11
N VAL A 23 6.67 1.13 -5.96
CA VAL A 23 6.81 0.03 -6.92
C VAL A 23 6.97 0.63 -8.32
N ALA A 24 7.98 0.13 -9.05
CA ALA A 24 8.27 0.54 -10.41
C ALA A 24 7.18 0.07 -11.39
N PRO A 25 6.96 0.78 -12.52
CA PRO A 25 5.98 0.40 -13.53
C PRO A 25 6.10 -1.04 -14.03
N LEU A 26 7.33 -1.55 -14.14
CA LEU A 26 7.59 -2.92 -14.60
C LEU A 26 7.17 -4.01 -13.59
N ASN A 27 6.84 -3.64 -12.36
CA ASN A 27 6.53 -4.55 -11.25
C ASN A 27 5.06 -4.47 -10.81
N HIS A 28 4.19 -3.83 -11.60
CA HIS A 28 2.75 -3.80 -11.36
C HIS A 28 1.97 -3.61 -12.66
N ASP A 29 0.68 -3.96 -12.66
CA ASP A 29 -0.23 -3.85 -13.80
C ASP A 29 -0.99 -2.50 -13.88
N ARG A 30 -0.61 -1.51 -13.04
CA ARG A 30 -1.26 -0.19 -12.94
C ARG A 30 -0.79 0.85 -13.98
N GLY A 31 -0.16 0.40 -15.05
CA GLY A 31 0.33 1.25 -16.14
C GLY A 31 1.78 1.72 -15.95
N GLU A 32 2.14 2.80 -16.64
CA GLU A 32 3.54 3.21 -16.84
C GLU A 32 4.12 4.14 -15.77
N ARG A 33 3.34 4.47 -14.73
CA ARG A 33 3.77 5.37 -13.65
C ARG A 33 4.16 4.58 -12.41
N TRP A 34 5.10 5.10 -11.64
CA TRP A 34 5.41 4.56 -10.32
C TRP A 34 4.18 4.65 -9.41
N ALA A 35 3.86 3.56 -8.71
CA ALA A 35 2.76 3.51 -7.75
C ALA A 35 3.28 3.27 -6.33
N THR A 36 2.50 3.66 -5.33
CA THR A 36 2.78 3.32 -3.93
C THR A 36 1.91 2.14 -3.53
N ARG A 37 2.53 1.07 -3.04
CA ARG A 37 1.85 -0.08 -2.45
C ARG A 37 1.93 0.02 -0.93
N VAL A 38 0.80 -0.13 -0.27
CA VAL A 38 0.69 -0.23 1.18
C VAL A 38 0.19 -1.62 1.51
N GLU A 39 0.89 -2.33 2.39
CA GLU A 39 0.48 -3.68 2.81
C GLU A 39 0.76 -3.90 4.31
N CYS A 40 0.13 -4.89 4.92
CA CYS A 40 0.46 -5.30 6.28
C CYS A 40 1.36 -6.53 6.27
N ASP A 41 2.44 -6.49 7.05
CA ASP A 41 3.38 -7.63 7.15
C ASP A 41 2.80 -8.77 8.01
N GLU A 42 1.87 -8.45 8.90
CA GLU A 42 1.27 -9.40 9.86
C GLU A 42 -0.01 -10.06 9.33
N CYS A 43 -0.64 -9.50 8.29
CA CYS A 43 -1.77 -10.14 7.63
C CYS A 43 -1.77 -9.90 6.12
N PRO A 44 -1.97 -10.96 5.31
CA PRO A 44 -2.01 -10.84 3.85
C PRO A 44 -3.28 -10.15 3.33
N ASP A 45 -4.27 -9.92 4.20
CA ASP A 45 -5.60 -9.43 3.84
C ASP A 45 -5.68 -7.91 3.63
N TYR A 46 -4.60 -7.18 3.90
CA TYR A 46 -4.51 -5.75 3.65
C TYR A 46 -3.43 -5.43 2.61
N VAL A 47 -3.88 -5.08 1.40
CA VAL A 47 -3.06 -4.51 0.33
C VAL A 47 -3.85 -3.38 -0.32
N GLU A 48 -3.26 -2.21 -0.41
CA GLU A 48 -3.84 -1.01 -1.02
C GLU A 48 -2.82 -0.34 -1.96
N TRP A 49 -3.30 0.24 -3.05
CA TRP A 49 -2.48 0.94 -4.03
C TRP A 49 -2.88 2.40 -4.12
N MET A 50 -1.89 3.28 -4.14
CA MET A 50 -2.05 4.73 -4.26
C MET A 50 -1.32 5.23 -5.51
N ASP A 51 -1.96 6.19 -6.20
CA ASP A 51 -1.58 6.75 -7.51
C ASP A 51 -0.92 8.13 -7.41
#